data_AF-A0A3M4W4C1-F1
#
_entry.id   AF-A0A3M4W4C1-F1
#
_cell.length_a   1.000
_cell.length_b   1.000
_cell.length_c   1.000
_cell.angle_alpha   90.00
_cell.angle_beta   90.00
_cell.angle_gamma   90.00
#
_symmetry.space_group_name_H-M   'P 1'
#
loop_
_entity.id
_entity.type
_entity.pdbx_description
1 polymer ?
#
loop_
_entity_poly.entity_id
_entity_poly.type
_entity_poly.pdbx_seq_one_letter_code
_entity_poly.pdbx_strand_id
1 'polypeptide(L)'
;MATAFLFNPNLTYDVVSTRKSYPVWRIRERKVYAYLEHDPRRDWSGEIGTLSLGTPQRLVDHDGQTIAYIVGAEVRDTKGRRFALNEVKD
;
A
#
# COMPACT_ATOMS: atom_id res chain seq x y z
N MET A 1 -15.67 6.49 -20.57
CA MET A 1 -14.54 7.27 -20.01
C MET A 1 -14.18 6.65 -18.67
N ALA A 2 -12.96 6.12 -18.51
CA ALA A 2 -12.52 5.58 -17.23
C ALA A 2 -12.25 6.76 -16.28
N THR A 3 -12.93 6.81 -15.14
CA THR A 3 -12.62 7.73 -14.06
C THR A 3 -11.16 7.53 -13.67
N ALA A 4 -10.33 8.56 -13.82
CA ALA A 4 -8.97 8.55 -13.32
C ALA A 4 -9.04 8.26 -11.81
N PHE A 5 -8.48 7.13 -11.38
CA PHE A 5 -8.40 6.79 -9.98
C PHE A 5 -7.59 7.88 -9.27
N LEU A 6 -8.26 8.66 -8.42
CA LEU A 6 -7.63 9.72 -7.65
C LEU A 6 -7.34 9.16 -6.25
N PHE A 7 -6.08 8.85 -6.00
CA PHE A 7 -5.66 8.36 -4.70
C PHE A 7 -5.92 9.41 -3.62
N ASN A 8 -6.76 9.09 -2.64
CA ASN A 8 -7.04 9.92 -1.48
C ASN A 8 -6.23 9.44 -0.27
N PRO A 9 -5.20 10.17 0.19
CA PRO A 9 -4.29 9.73 1.25
C PRO A 9 -4.92 9.64 2.65
N ASN A 10 -6.17 10.10 2.81
CA ASN A 10 -6.89 10.04 4.08
C ASN A 10 -7.74 8.77 4.21
N LEU A 11 -7.88 7.97 3.14
CA LEU A 11 -8.58 6.68 3.18
C LEU A 11 -7.64 5.53 3.52
N THR A 12 -8.23 4.38 3.84
CA THR A 12 -7.49 3.14 4.08
C THR A 12 -7.46 2.32 2.80
N TYR A 13 -6.29 1.80 2.45
CA TYR A 13 -6.12 0.94 1.28
C TYR A 13 -5.35 -0.32 1.62
N ASP A 14 -5.77 -1.42 1.02
CA ASP A 14 -5.03 -2.68 0.97
C ASP A 14 -4.27 -2.79 -0.34
N VAL A 15 -2.98 -3.06 -0.24
CA VAL A 15 -2.12 -3.38 -1.38
C VAL A 15 -2.10 -4.89 -1.53
N VAL A 16 -2.73 -5.39 -2.58
CA VAL A 16 -2.91 -6.83 -2.82
C VAL A 16 -1.96 -7.31 -3.90
N SER A 17 -1.23 -8.38 -3.60
CA SER A 17 -0.37 -9.01 -4.57
C SER A 17 -1.20 -9.72 -5.63
N THR A 18 -0.87 -9.55 -6.90
CA THR A 18 -1.50 -10.32 -7.99
C THR A 18 -1.24 -11.83 -7.87
N ARG A 19 -0.23 -12.24 -7.10
CA ARG A 19 0.15 -13.65 -6.90
C ARG A 19 -0.44 -14.29 -5.65
N LYS A 20 -0.99 -13.50 -4.71
CA LYS A 20 -1.54 -13.99 -3.44
C LYS A 20 -2.86 -13.29 -3.17
N SER A 21 -3.89 -14.03 -2.77
CA SER A 21 -5.21 -13.45 -2.50
C SER A 21 -5.23 -12.52 -1.27
N TYR A 22 -4.20 -12.56 -0.44
CA TYR A 22 -4.11 -11.75 0.78
C TYR A 22 -3.36 -10.43 0.53
N PRO A 23 -3.76 -9.34 1.19
CA PRO A 23 -3.03 -8.08 1.13
C PRO A 23 -1.62 -8.25 1.70
N VAL A 24 -0.65 -7.57 1.09
CA VAL A 24 0.75 -7.56 1.55
C VAL A 24 1.07 -6.33 2.38
N TRP A 25 0.41 -5.20 2.08
CA TRP A 25 0.51 -3.97 2.85
C TRP A 25 -0.87 -3.34 3.06
N ARG A 26 -1.02 -2.59 4.14
CA ARG A 26 -2.14 -1.68 4.37
C ARG A 26 -1.62 -0.26 4.57
N ILE A 27 -2.24 0.69 3.88
CA ILE A 27 -2.02 2.11 4.06
C ILE A 27 -3.19 2.63 4.87
N ARG A 28 -2.95 3.12 6.08
CA ARG A 28 -3.96 3.70 6.96
C ARG A 28 -3.36 4.91 7.65
N GLU A 29 -4.07 6.04 7.66
CA GLU A 29 -3.61 7.27 8.34
C GLU A 29 -2.18 7.66 7.92
N ARG A 30 -1.86 7.48 6.63
CA ARG A 30 -0.52 7.69 6.03
C ARG A 30 0.59 6.81 6.60
N LYS A 31 0.27 5.79 7.38
CA LYS A 31 1.19 4.75 7.84
C LYS A 31 1.05 3.53 6.95
N VAL A 32 2.16 2.85 6.73
CA VAL A 32 2.23 1.62 5.93
C VAL A 32 2.48 0.47 6.87
N TYR A 33 1.61 -0.53 6.85
CA TYR A 33 1.68 -1.72 7.68
C TYR A 33 1.88 -2.93 6.79
N ALA A 34 2.71 -3.89 7.20
CA ALA A 34 2.87 -5.15 6.47
C ALA A 34 1.91 -6.22 6.98
N TYR A 35 1.48 -7.13 6.12
CA TYR A 35 0.70 -8.29 6.53
C TYR A 35 1.62 -9.39 7.08
N LEU A 36 1.27 -9.97 8.24
CA LEU A 36 1.92 -11.17 8.77
C LEU A 36 1.33 -12.40 8.06
N GLU A 37 2.08 -13.01 7.14
CA GLU A 37 1.61 -14.19 6.40
C GLU A 37 1.25 -15.39 7.29
N HIS A 38 1.76 -15.45 8.52
CA HIS A 38 1.67 -16.63 9.39
C HIS A 38 0.47 -16.64 10.36
N ASP A 39 -0.26 -15.54 10.53
CA ASP A 39 -1.34 -15.49 11.53
C ASP A 39 -2.57 -14.72 11.00
N PRO A 40 -3.60 -15.41 10.50
CA PRO A 40 -4.81 -14.78 9.97
C PRO A 40 -5.71 -14.15 11.06
N ARG A 41 -5.37 -14.31 12.35
CA ARG A 41 -6.08 -13.70 13.48
C ARG A 41 -5.34 -12.51 14.07
N ARG A 42 -4.09 -12.29 13.67
CA ARG A 42 -3.22 -11.27 14.25
C ARG A 42 -3.12 -10.09 13.29
N ASP A 43 -3.58 -8.95 13.80
CA ASP A 43 -3.40 -7.63 13.22
C ASP A 43 -2.00 -7.48 12.60
N TRP A 44 -1.99 -6.80 11.46
CA TRP A 44 -0.85 -6.32 10.67
C TRP A 44 0.47 -6.23 11.45
N SER A 45 1.57 -6.66 10.79
CA SER A 45 2.96 -6.85 11.22
C SER A 45 3.70 -5.67 11.87
N GLY A 46 2.99 -4.66 12.34
CA GLY A 46 3.58 -3.38 12.73
C GLY A 46 3.72 -2.45 11.53
N GLU A 47 3.85 -1.17 11.87
CA GLU A 47 4.17 -0.12 10.92
C GLU A 47 5.55 -0.40 10.33
N ILE A 48 5.65 -0.49 9.00
CA ILE A 48 6.90 -0.65 8.26
C ILE A 48 7.39 0.64 7.64
N GLY A 49 6.57 1.71 7.72
CA GLY A 49 6.91 2.99 7.11
C GLY A 49 5.71 3.93 6.97
N THR A 50 5.85 4.92 6.10
CA THR A 50 4.87 5.98 5.88
C THR A 50 4.60 6.27 4.41
N LEU A 51 3.49 6.93 4.15
CA LEU A 51 3.09 7.43 2.84
C LEU A 51 3.66 8.84 2.65
N SER A 52 4.59 8.98 1.73
CA SER A 52 5.08 10.27 1.24
C SER A 52 4.15 10.82 0.16
N LEU A 53 3.60 12.01 0.41
CA LEU A 53 2.64 12.71 -0.48
C LEU A 53 3.29 13.50 -1.62
N GLY A 54 4.58 13.28 -1.88
CA GLY A 54 5.24 13.85 -3.07
C GLY A 54 4.57 13.40 -4.36
N THR A 55 4.94 14.02 -5.49
CA THR A 55 4.53 13.54 -6.82
C THR A 55 5.75 12.91 -7.50
N PRO A 56 5.76 11.59 -7.78
CA PRO A 56 4.72 10.59 -7.50
C PRO A 56 4.61 10.26 -6.00
N GLN A 57 3.43 9.79 -5.56
CA GLN A 57 3.25 9.34 -4.18
C GLN A 57 4.05 8.05 -3.94
N ARG A 58 4.69 7.96 -2.78
CA ARG A 58 5.61 6.86 -2.45
C ARG A 58 5.30 6.28 -1.09
N LEU A 59 5.40 4.97 -0.99
CA LEU A 59 5.53 4.28 0.28
C LEU A 59 7.02 4.28 0.62
N VAL A 60 7.37 4.81 1.79
CA VAL A 60 8.74 4.84 2.30
C VAL A 60 8.83 4.05 3.58
N ASP A 61 9.95 3.38 3.82
CA ASP A 61 10.21 2.72 5.12
C ASP A 61 10.58 3.73 6.21
N HIS A 62 10.89 3.24 7.41
CA HIS A 62 11.32 4.04 8.56
C HIS A 62 12.62 4.80 8.34
N ASP A 63 13.50 4.30 7.46
CA ASP A 63 14.76 4.94 7.07
C ASP A 63 14.55 6.00 5.97
N GLY A 64 13.31 6.18 5.49
CA GLY A 64 12.97 7.10 4.41
C GLY A 64 13.28 6.56 3.01
N GLN A 65 13.67 5.30 2.88
CA GLN A 65 13.89 4.68 1.58
C GLN A 65 12.55 4.33 0.93
N THR A 66 12.48 4.53 -0.39
CA THR A 66 11.25 4.19 -1.12
C THR A 66 11.12 2.68 -1.24
N ILE A 67 10.01 2.12 -0.76
CA ILE A 67 9.67 0.70 -0.91
C ILE A 67 8.74 0.47 -2.11
N ALA A 68 7.86 1.43 -2.40
CA ALA A 68 6.94 1.37 -3.54
C ALA A 68 6.42 2.73 -3.99
N TYR A 69 5.85 2.78 -5.19
CA TYR A 69 5.24 3.95 -5.82
C TYR A 69 3.76 3.69 -6.06
N ILE A 70 2.91 4.69 -5.77
CA ILE A 70 1.49 4.65 -6.14
C ILE A 70 1.35 5.30 -7.51
N VAL A 71 0.75 4.57 -8.45
CA VAL A 71 0.57 5.01 -9.84
C VAL A 71 -0.86 4.71 -10.26
N GLY A 72 -1.74 5.70 -10.13
CA GLY A 72 -3.18 5.51 -10.33
C GLY A 72 -3.74 4.49 -9.33
N ALA A 73 -4.41 3.45 -9.83
CA ALA A 73 -4.99 2.37 -9.02
C ALA A 73 -4.01 1.21 -8.72
N GLU A 74 -2.72 1.41 -8.97
CA GLU A 74 -1.70 0.38 -8.79
C GLU A 74 -0.61 0.83 -7.83
N VAL A 75 0.00 -0.14 -7.14
CA VAL A 75 1.26 0.05 -6.42
C VAL A 75 2.36 -0.71 -7.16
N ARG A 76 3.50 -0.08 -7.36
CA ARG A 76 4.70 -0.68 -7.96
C ARG A 76 5.84 -0.68 -6.97
N ASP A 77 6.35 -1.84 -6.60
CA ASP A 77 7.55 -1.90 -5.76
C ASP A 77 8.81 -1.47 -6.53
N THR A 78 9.91 -1.26 -5.81
CA THR A 78 11.23 -0.94 -6.41
C THR A 78 11.80 -2.05 -7.28
N LYS A 79 11.26 -3.27 -7.20
CA LYS A 79 11.64 -4.43 -8.02
C LYS A 79 10.77 -4.56 -9.27
N GLY A 80 9.85 -3.63 -9.52
CA GLY A 80 8.94 -3.61 -10.66
C GLY A 80 7.72 -4.52 -10.53
N ARG A 81 7.48 -5.12 -9.36
CA ARG A 81 6.28 -5.92 -9.11
C ARG A 81 5.06 -5.02 -8.98
N ARG A 82 3.95 -5.46 -9.58
CA ARG A 82 2.67 -4.74 -9.59
C ARG A 82 1.72 -5.35 -8.57
N PHE A 83 1.08 -4.46 -7.83
CA PHE A 83 0.08 -4.77 -6.83
C PHE A 83 -1.17 -3.94 -7.11
N ALA A 84 -2.34 -4.51 -6.83
CA ALA A 84 -3.60 -3.79 -6.89
C ALA A 84 -3.75 -2.93 -5.62
N LEU A 85 -4.25 -1.71 -5.78
CA LEU A 85 -4.61 -0.85 -4.66
C LEU A 85 -6.12 -0.87 -4.48
N ASN A 86 -6.59 -1.48 -3.38
CA ASN A 86 -8.01 -1.62 -3.08
C ASN A 86 -8.37 -0.73 -1.89
N GLU A 87 -9.33 0.17 -2.08
CA GLU A 87 -9.90 0.94 -0.97
C GLU A 87 -10.66 0.01 -0.02
N VAL A 88 -10.36 0.10 1.27
CA VAL A 88 -11.09 -0.62 2.32
C VAL A 88 -12.26 0.27 2.73
N LYS A 89 -13.48 -0.18 2.41
CA LYS A 89 -14.72 0.45 2.89
C LYS A 89 -15.06 -0.19 4.23
N ASP A 90 -14.86 0.55 5.30
CA ASP A 90 -15.43 0.24 6.61
C ASP A 90 -16.93 0.54 6.61
#